data_AF-A0A3D3VRT0-F1
#
_entry.id   AF-A0A3D3VRT0-F1
#
_cell.length_a   1.000
_cell.length_b   1.000
_cell.length_c   1.000
_cell.angle_alpha   90.00
_cell.angle_beta   90.00
_cell.angle_gamma   90.00
#
_symmetry.space_group_name_H-M   'P 1'
#
loop_
_entity.id
_entity.type
_entity.pdbx_description
1 polymer ?
#
loop_
_entity_poly.entity_id
_entity_poly.type
_entity_poly.pdbx_seq_one_letter_code
_entity_poly.pdbx_strand_id
1 'polypeptide(L)'
;MDLSLLLILIHDLSSVSIRLATIALIPRWHSPSVAMAWLLVIFFWPIPGLVLYLVFGSFKLPTQRAERHEKILKDLDRTCCAAWEGERPEEKDLPGDLLRLSRLASLAEKLGDMPPTRGNTIDIIDSTDDMVRSLASDIDTARHHVNLLYYIFSKDQVTGPVFDALERAAARGVSCRLLVDSLGSRQFLKRDAP
;
A
#
# COMPACT_ATOMS: atom_id res chain seq x y z
N MET A 1 -28.84 1.41 -50.74
CA MET A 1 -28.74 1.83 -49.33
C MET A 1 -28.11 3.22 -49.37
N ASP A 2 -28.83 4.23 -48.91
CA ASP A 2 -28.33 5.60 -48.94
C ASP A 2 -27.12 5.73 -48.03
N LEU A 3 -26.08 6.44 -48.49
CA LEU A 3 -24.83 6.63 -47.75
C LEU A 3 -25.08 7.21 -46.34
N SER A 4 -26.12 8.04 -46.20
CA SER A 4 -26.58 8.58 -44.92
C SER A 4 -27.04 7.50 -43.94
N LEU A 5 -27.80 6.50 -44.40
CA LEU A 5 -28.29 5.41 -43.56
C LEU A 5 -27.14 4.51 -43.10
N LEU A 6 -26.16 4.26 -43.98
CA LEU A 6 -24.95 3.53 -43.62
C LEU A 6 -24.15 4.26 -42.52
N LEU A 7 -24.00 5.58 -42.64
CA LEU A 7 -23.26 6.39 -41.66
C LEU A 7 -23.97 6.43 -40.30
N ILE A 8 -25.30 6.57 -40.27
CA ILE A 8 -26.10 6.55 -39.02
C ILE A 8 -25.98 5.18 -38.34
N LEU A 9 -26.10 4.09 -39.10
CA LEU A 9 -25.98 2.74 -38.57
C LEU A 9 -24.60 2.49 -37.94
N ILE A 10 -23.52 2.94 -38.60
CA ILE A 10 -22.16 2.81 -38.07
C ILE A 10 -21.99 3.63 -36.80
N HIS A 11 -22.51 4.86 -36.78
CA HIS A 11 -22.48 5.71 -35.60
C HIS A 11 -23.17 5.03 -34.40
N ASP A 12 -24.39 4.55 -34.58
CA ASP A 12 -25.16 3.94 -33.49
C ASP A 12 -24.55 2.63 -33.00
N LEU A 13 -24.05 1.79 -33.92
CA LEU A 13 -23.38 0.55 -33.56
C LEU A 13 -22.08 0.81 -32.78
N SER A 14 -21.30 1.82 -33.19
CA SER A 14 -20.08 2.21 -32.47
C SER A 14 -20.40 2.76 -31.08
N SER A 15 -21.44 3.59 -30.96
CA SER A 15 -21.93 4.14 -29.70
C SER A 15 -22.35 3.06 -28.70
N VAL A 16 -23.13 2.07 -29.14
CA VAL A 16 -23.54 0.93 -28.29
C VAL A 16 -22.32 0.09 -27.88
N SER A 17 -21.41 -0.18 -28.81
CA SER A 17 -20.19 -0.96 -28.53
C SER A 17 -19.31 -0.28 -27.48
N ILE A 18 -19.14 1.04 -27.58
CA ILE A 18 -18.37 1.84 -26.61
C ILE A 18 -19.01 1.76 -25.21
N ARG A 19 -20.33 1.90 -25.10
CA ARG A 19 -21.05 1.82 -23.81
C ARG A 19 -20.89 0.44 -23.16
N LEU A 20 -21.07 -0.63 -23.93
CA LEU A 20 -20.92 -2.00 -23.42
C LEU A 20 -19.49 -2.28 -22.96
N ALA A 21 -18.49 -1.89 -23.77
CA ALA A 21 -17.08 -2.07 -23.42
C ALA A 21 -16.72 -1.29 -22.15
N THR A 22 -17.18 -0.05 -22.01
CA THR A 22 -16.81 0.83 -20.90
C THR A 22 -17.46 0.41 -19.58
N ILE A 23 -18.70 -0.10 -19.59
CA ILE A 23 -19.34 -0.70 -18.41
C ILE A 23 -18.52 -1.89 -17.87
N ALA A 24 -17.97 -2.72 -18.76
CA ALA A 24 -17.16 -3.87 -18.34
C ALA A 24 -15.74 -3.50 -17.92
N LEU A 25 -15.15 -2.48 -18.56
CA LEU A 25 -13.75 -2.12 -18.36
C LEU A 25 -13.55 -1.14 -17.21
N ILE A 26 -14.23 0.01 -17.19
CA ILE A 26 -13.93 1.14 -16.28
C ILE A 26 -14.00 0.76 -14.79
N PRO A 27 -15.01 0.02 -14.29
CA PRO A 27 -15.09 -0.34 -12.88
C PRO A 27 -13.92 -1.18 -12.37
N ARG A 28 -13.16 -1.84 -13.26
CA ARG A 28 -12.02 -2.69 -12.86
C ARG A 28 -10.79 -1.88 -12.43
N TRP A 29 -10.71 -0.60 -12.82
CA TRP A 29 -9.52 0.23 -12.66
C TRP A 29 -9.75 1.46 -11.79
N HIS A 30 -10.98 1.68 -11.35
CA HIS A 30 -11.38 2.89 -10.65
C HIS A 30 -12.23 2.58 -9.43
N SER A 31 -12.14 3.44 -8.42
CA SER A 31 -13.09 3.42 -7.32
C SER A 31 -14.53 3.62 -7.85
N PRO A 32 -15.56 3.12 -7.15
CA PRO A 32 -16.94 3.17 -7.64
C PRO A 32 -17.41 4.58 -8.04
N SER A 33 -16.99 5.61 -7.31
CA SER A 33 -17.35 7.00 -7.59
C SER A 33 -16.71 7.54 -8.87
N VAL A 34 -15.42 7.27 -9.09
CA VAL A 34 -14.68 7.70 -10.30
C VAL A 34 -15.17 6.92 -11.52
N ALA A 35 -15.44 5.63 -11.36
CA ALA A 35 -16.01 4.80 -12.42
C ALA A 35 -17.38 5.34 -12.85
N MET A 36 -18.26 5.66 -11.89
CA MET A 36 -19.59 6.20 -12.18
C MET A 36 -19.53 7.52 -12.96
N ALA A 37 -18.63 8.43 -12.57
CA ALA A 37 -18.44 9.71 -13.27
C ALA A 37 -18.07 9.50 -14.74
N TRP A 38 -17.12 8.61 -15.04
CA TRP A 38 -16.73 8.30 -16.41
C TRP A 38 -17.80 7.57 -17.20
N LEU A 39 -18.51 6.63 -16.56
CA LEU A 39 -19.62 5.92 -17.20
C LEU A 39 -20.75 6.87 -17.59
N LEU A 40 -21.08 7.86 -16.75
CA LEU A 40 -22.08 8.88 -17.08
C LEU A 40 -21.67 9.74 -18.27
N VAL A 41 -20.43 10.25 -18.28
CA VAL A 41 -19.90 11.05 -19.40
C VAL A 41 -19.96 10.27 -20.72
N ILE A 42 -19.54 9.01 -20.70
CA ILE A 42 -19.54 8.14 -21.88
C ILE A 42 -20.95 7.71 -22.27
N PHE A 43 -21.86 7.53 -21.31
CA PHE A 43 -23.24 7.18 -21.60
C PHE A 43 -23.93 8.26 -22.43
N PHE A 44 -23.84 9.52 -21.99
CA PHE A 44 -24.41 10.66 -22.70
C PHE A 44 -23.66 10.95 -23.99
N TRP A 45 -22.32 11.01 -23.95
CA TRP A 45 -21.47 11.33 -25.10
C TRP A 45 -20.44 10.22 -25.35
N PRO A 46 -20.79 9.14 -26.09
CA PRO A 46 -19.94 7.95 -26.22
C PRO A 46 -18.57 8.22 -26.85
N ILE A 47 -18.55 8.90 -28.00
CA ILE A 47 -17.30 9.18 -28.71
C ILE A 47 -16.47 10.25 -27.98
N PRO A 48 -17.00 11.45 -27.64
CA PRO A 48 -16.23 12.46 -26.91
C PRO A 48 -15.83 11.99 -25.51
N GLY A 49 -16.71 11.29 -24.81
CA GLY A 49 -16.46 10.76 -23.47
C GLY A 49 -15.37 9.71 -23.47
N LEU A 50 -15.32 8.82 -24.47
CA LEU A 50 -14.23 7.87 -24.61
C LEU A 50 -12.90 8.58 -24.88
N VAL A 51 -12.87 9.60 -25.75
CA VAL A 51 -11.66 10.39 -26.01
C VAL A 51 -11.18 11.07 -24.74
N LEU A 52 -12.08 11.71 -23.98
CA LEU A 52 -11.76 12.33 -22.69
C LEU A 52 -11.24 11.30 -21.68
N TYR A 53 -11.85 10.12 -21.61
CA TYR A 53 -11.40 9.03 -20.74
C TYR A 53 -9.99 8.55 -21.13
N LEU A 54 -9.68 8.44 -22.42
CA LEU A 54 -8.35 8.02 -22.86
C LEU A 54 -7.27 9.04 -22.51
N VAL A 55 -7.60 10.34 -22.52
CA VAL A 55 -6.66 11.43 -22.17
C VAL A 55 -6.49 11.58 -20.66
N PHE A 56 -7.59 11.56 -19.90
CA PHE A 56 -7.62 11.94 -18.48
C PHE A 56 -7.95 10.79 -17.51
N GLY A 57 -8.60 9.73 -17.99
CA GLY A 57 -9.02 8.57 -17.18
C GLY A 57 -7.90 7.57 -16.89
N SER A 58 -6.74 7.71 -17.52
CA SER A 58 -5.58 6.84 -17.27
C SER A 58 -4.93 7.12 -15.91
N PHE A 59 -5.20 6.29 -14.90
CA PHE A 59 -4.34 6.12 -13.72
C PHE A 59 -3.27 5.06 -13.96
N LYS A 60 -2.57 5.10 -15.09
CA LYS A 60 -1.36 4.29 -15.19
C LYS A 60 -0.38 4.84 -14.18
N LEU A 61 -0.12 4.06 -13.12
CA LEU A 61 1.10 4.23 -12.34
C LEU A 61 2.24 4.40 -13.36
N PRO A 62 3.00 5.51 -13.31
CA PRO A 62 4.10 5.73 -14.24
C PRO A 62 4.93 4.45 -14.29
N THR A 63 5.22 3.93 -15.48
CA THR A 63 5.93 2.65 -15.64
C THR A 63 7.24 2.66 -14.85
N GLN A 64 7.89 3.82 -14.75
CA GLN A 64 9.05 4.06 -13.90
C GLN A 64 8.83 3.73 -12.41
N ARG A 65 7.64 3.99 -11.85
CA ARG A 65 7.32 3.61 -10.45
C ARG A 65 7.14 2.12 -10.31
N ALA A 66 6.51 1.47 -11.28
CA ALA A 66 6.34 0.02 -11.30
C ALA A 66 7.71 -0.68 -11.43
N GLU A 67 8.55 -0.23 -12.36
CA GLU A 67 9.93 -0.72 -12.54
C GLU A 67 10.79 -0.50 -11.29
N ARG A 68 10.66 0.67 -10.65
CA ARG A 68 11.39 0.96 -9.41
C ARG A 68 10.94 0.07 -8.25
N HIS A 69 9.64 -0.19 -8.13
CA HIS A 69 9.11 -1.10 -7.14
C HIS A 69 9.61 -2.53 -7.38
N GLU A 70 9.54 -3.02 -8.62
CA GLU A 70 10.05 -4.34 -9.00
C GLU A 70 11.55 -4.48 -8.69
N LYS A 71 12.34 -3.43 -8.94
CA LYS A 71 13.76 -3.43 -8.59
C LYS A 71 14.00 -3.51 -7.08
N ILE A 72 13.25 -2.74 -6.29
CA ILE A 72 13.34 -2.77 -4.83
C ILE A 72 12.99 -4.16 -4.29
N LEU A 73 11.92 -4.79 -4.80
CA LEU A 73 11.54 -6.14 -4.41
C LEU A 73 12.63 -7.17 -4.75
N LYS A 74 13.24 -7.10 -5.94
CA LYS A 74 14.35 -7.98 -6.31
C LYS A 74 15.58 -7.81 -5.41
N ASP A 75 15.91 -6.58 -5.03
CA ASP A 75 17.03 -6.29 -4.14
C ASP A 75 16.74 -6.75 -2.69
N LEU A 76 15.49 -6.62 -2.23
CA LEU A 76 15.00 -7.14 -0.95
C LEU A 76 15.04 -8.67 -0.93
N ASP A 77 14.45 -9.34 -1.93
CA ASP A 77 14.39 -10.80 -2.02
C ASP A 77 15.80 -11.42 -1.92
N ARG A 78 16.78 -10.84 -2.63
CA ARG A 78 18.18 -11.30 -2.57
C ARG A 78 18.83 -11.13 -1.19
N THR A 79 18.43 -10.11 -0.43
CA THR A 79 19.02 -9.79 0.88
C THR A 79 18.30 -10.50 2.02
N CYS A 80 16.99 -10.67 1.88
CA CYS A 80 16.10 -11.25 2.88
C CYS A 80 15.97 -12.77 2.75
N CYS A 81 16.15 -13.37 1.56
CA CYS A 81 16.14 -14.82 1.37
C CYS A 81 17.06 -15.55 2.37
N ALA A 82 18.26 -15.02 2.67
CA ALA A 82 19.16 -15.61 3.65
C ALA A 82 18.64 -15.53 5.11
N ALA A 83 17.82 -14.54 5.44
CA ALA A 83 17.15 -14.42 6.75
C ALA A 83 15.83 -15.22 6.80
N TRP A 84 15.23 -15.49 5.64
CA TRP A 84 13.98 -16.23 5.46
C TRP A 84 14.17 -17.73 5.23
N GLU A 85 15.41 -18.23 5.32
CA GLU A 85 15.77 -19.65 5.37
C GLU A 85 15.32 -20.35 6.68
N GLY A 86 14.74 -19.60 7.63
CA GLY A 86 14.09 -20.17 8.80
C GLY A 86 12.99 -21.18 8.44
N GLU A 87 12.70 -22.09 9.37
CA GLU A 87 11.67 -23.12 9.17
C GLU A 87 10.33 -22.48 8.79
N ARG A 88 9.85 -22.81 7.60
CA ARG A 88 8.52 -22.42 7.13
C ARG A 88 7.48 -23.33 7.77
N PRO A 89 6.38 -22.79 8.33
CA PRO A 89 5.28 -23.63 8.76
C PRO A 89 4.64 -24.29 7.54
N GLU A 90 4.60 -25.62 7.54
CA GLU A 90 3.84 -26.40 6.57
C GLU A 90 2.36 -26.46 6.98
N GLU A 91 1.48 -26.73 6.02
CA GLU A 91 0.04 -26.85 6.27
C GLU A 91 -0.29 -27.92 7.32
N LYS A 92 0.54 -28.97 7.44
CA LYS A 92 0.43 -30.03 8.46
C LYS A 92 0.67 -29.53 9.89
N ASP A 93 1.35 -28.39 10.05
CA ASP A 93 1.70 -27.83 11.35
C ASP A 93 0.59 -26.94 11.92
N LEU A 94 -0.41 -26.60 11.09
CA LEU A 94 -1.55 -25.81 11.53
C LEU A 94 -2.60 -26.72 12.20
N PRO A 95 -3.18 -26.31 13.35
CA PRO A 95 -4.40 -26.90 13.88
C PRO A 95 -5.48 -26.97 12.79
N GLY A 96 -6.26 -28.05 12.75
CA GLY A 96 -7.23 -28.30 11.67
C GLY A 96 -8.25 -27.17 11.44
N ASP A 97 -8.61 -26.44 12.50
CA ASP A 97 -9.51 -25.28 12.42
C ASP A 97 -8.87 -24.07 11.72
N LEU A 98 -7.55 -23.97 11.77
CA LEU A 98 -6.76 -22.90 11.16
C LEU A 98 -6.30 -23.21 9.73
N LEU A 99 -6.56 -24.42 9.22
CA LEU A 99 -6.27 -24.79 7.83
C LEU A 99 -6.94 -23.84 6.84
N ARG A 100 -8.11 -23.28 7.18
CA ARG A 100 -8.80 -22.27 6.36
C ARG A 100 -8.01 -20.97 6.21
N LEU A 101 -7.16 -20.66 7.19
CA LEU A 101 -6.29 -19.48 7.17
C LEU A 101 -5.06 -19.68 6.30
N SER A 102 -4.70 -20.92 5.91
CA SER A 102 -3.56 -21.18 5.02
C SER A 102 -3.68 -20.41 3.72
N ARG A 103 -4.91 -20.32 3.16
CA ARG A 103 -5.19 -19.52 1.96
C ARG A 103 -5.01 -18.02 2.17
N LEU A 104 -5.35 -17.51 3.36
CA LEU A 104 -5.14 -16.10 3.71
C LEU A 104 -3.65 -15.81 3.90
N ALA A 105 -2.91 -16.72 4.53
CA ALA A 105 -1.46 -16.62 4.66
C ALA A 105 -0.78 -16.64 3.28
N SER A 106 -1.16 -17.57 2.39
CA SER A 106 -0.64 -17.60 1.00
C SER A 106 -1.03 -16.36 0.20
N LEU A 107 -2.19 -15.76 0.45
CA LEU A 107 -2.58 -14.49 -0.18
C LEU A 107 -1.72 -13.33 0.34
N ALA A 108 -1.52 -13.25 1.66
CA ALA A 108 -0.68 -12.23 2.28
C ALA A 108 0.77 -12.34 1.78
N GLU A 109 1.31 -13.54 1.66
CA GLU A 109 2.64 -13.80 1.08
C GLU A 109 2.71 -13.30 -0.37
N LYS A 110 1.74 -13.66 -1.22
CA LYS A 110 1.70 -13.21 -2.64
C LYS A 110 1.56 -11.70 -2.81
N LEU A 111 0.90 -11.03 -1.87
CA LEU A 111 0.70 -9.57 -1.92
C LEU A 111 1.88 -8.79 -1.31
N GLY A 112 2.51 -9.35 -0.28
CA GLY A 112 3.57 -8.70 0.48
C GLY A 112 4.99 -9.12 0.10
N ASP A 113 5.14 -10.20 -0.67
CA ASP A 113 6.43 -10.84 -1.00
C ASP A 113 7.25 -11.19 0.25
N MET A 114 6.55 -11.56 1.33
CA MET A 114 7.11 -11.89 2.64
C MET A 114 6.53 -13.22 3.13
N PRO A 115 7.36 -14.27 3.27
CA PRO A 115 6.88 -15.58 3.71
C PRO A 115 6.60 -15.59 5.22
N PRO A 116 5.65 -16.43 5.69
CA PRO A 116 5.45 -16.65 7.12
C PRO A 116 6.65 -17.37 7.74
N THR A 117 7.02 -16.98 8.97
CA THR A 117 8.10 -17.58 9.75
C THR A 117 7.57 -18.20 11.05
N ARG A 118 8.34 -19.11 11.65
CA ARG A 118 8.08 -19.66 12.99
C ARG A 118 8.74 -18.84 14.09
N GLY A 119 8.35 -19.09 15.35
CA GLY A 119 8.96 -18.47 16.53
C GLY A 119 8.47 -17.04 16.84
N ASN A 120 7.39 -16.62 16.20
CA ASN A 120 6.79 -15.31 16.45
C ASN A 120 5.97 -15.31 17.75
N THR A 121 6.06 -14.23 18.51
CA THR A 121 5.16 -13.90 19.62
C THR A 121 4.31 -12.72 19.19
N ILE A 122 3.02 -12.71 19.56
CA ILE A 122 2.09 -11.66 19.20
C ILE A 122 1.43 -11.15 20.47
N ASP A 123 1.59 -9.85 20.71
CA ASP A 123 0.88 -9.14 21.76
C ASP A 123 -0.08 -8.13 21.13
N ILE A 124 -1.33 -8.13 21.59
CA ILE A 124 -2.35 -7.18 21.13
C ILE A 124 -2.39 -6.03 22.14
N ILE A 125 -2.02 -4.84 21.67
CA ILE A 125 -2.09 -3.61 22.45
C ILE A 125 -3.30 -2.80 21.96
N ASP A 126 -4.28 -2.60 22.85
CA ASP A 126 -5.55 -1.95 22.52
C ASP A 126 -5.63 -0.49 22.99
N SER A 127 -4.61 0.00 23.70
CA SER A 127 -4.51 1.37 24.18
C SER A 127 -3.31 2.12 23.60
N THR A 128 -3.48 3.42 23.34
CA THR A 128 -2.38 4.26 22.84
C THR A 128 -1.28 4.43 23.88
N ASP A 129 -1.64 4.56 25.16
CA ASP A 129 -0.68 4.77 26.24
C ASP A 129 0.20 3.52 26.48
N ASP A 130 -0.37 2.32 26.36
CA ASP A 130 0.41 1.08 26.42
C ASP A 130 1.32 0.93 25.20
N MET A 131 0.84 1.31 24.01
CA MET A 131 1.64 1.24 22.78
C MET A 131 2.87 2.15 22.87
N VAL A 132 2.68 3.41 23.28
CA VAL A 132 3.78 4.38 23.46
C VAL A 132 4.77 3.89 24.51
N ARG A 133 4.29 3.37 25.65
CA ARG A 133 5.17 2.84 26.71
C ARG A 133 5.96 1.63 26.25
N SER A 134 5.31 0.69 25.57
CA SER A 134 5.97 -0.50 25.02
C SER A 134 7.06 -0.10 24.02
N LEU A 135 6.73 0.76 23.07
CA LEU A 135 7.68 1.26 22.08
C LEU A 135 8.88 1.99 22.72
N ALA A 136 8.63 2.87 23.70
CA ALA A 136 9.72 3.55 24.40
C ALA A 136 10.64 2.57 25.14
N SER A 137 10.08 1.53 25.77
CA SER A 137 10.83 0.47 26.43
C SER A 137 11.70 -0.33 25.45
N ASP A 138 11.16 -0.66 24.27
CA ASP A 138 11.93 -1.35 23.22
C ASP A 138 13.11 -0.50 22.74
N ILE A 139 12.91 0.82 22.59
CA ILE A 139 13.97 1.76 22.23
C ILE A 139 15.03 1.87 23.35
N ASP A 140 14.62 1.87 24.62
CA ASP A 140 15.54 1.92 25.75
C ASP A 140 16.38 0.64 25.89
N THR A 141 15.83 -0.51 25.49
CA THR A 141 16.55 -1.79 25.51
C THR A 141 17.38 -2.03 24.23
N ALA A 142 17.15 -1.28 23.16
CA ALA A 142 17.91 -1.41 21.92
C ALA A 142 19.42 -1.24 22.12
N ARG A 143 20.20 -2.08 21.41
CA ARG A 143 21.67 -2.16 21.51
C ARG A 143 22.41 -1.74 20.25
N HIS A 144 21.82 -1.92 19.07
CA HIS A 144 22.50 -1.70 17.79
C HIS A 144 21.84 -0.61 16.94
N HIS A 145 20.54 -0.74 16.70
CA HIS A 145 19.79 0.20 15.88
C HIS A 145 18.33 0.31 16.31
N VAL A 146 17.72 1.43 15.96
CA VAL A 146 16.28 1.69 16.05
C VAL A 146 15.86 2.31 14.73
N ASN A 147 14.96 1.63 13.99
CA ASN A 147 14.43 2.13 12.73
C ASN A 147 12.92 2.35 12.89
N LEU A 148 12.48 3.59 12.69
CA LEU A 148 11.08 3.98 12.79
C LEU A 148 10.57 4.47 11.43
N LEU A 149 9.39 4.00 11.02
CA LEU A 149 8.72 4.41 9.78
C LEU A 149 7.26 4.80 10.09
N TYR A 150 6.93 6.08 9.93
CA TYR A 150 5.60 6.61 10.26
C TYR A 150 5.00 7.46 9.14
N TYR A 151 3.69 7.32 8.94
CA TYR A 151 2.92 8.20 8.06
C TYR A 151 2.67 9.58 8.70
N ILE A 152 2.29 9.62 9.97
CA ILE A 152 2.14 10.87 10.73
C ILE A 152 3.01 10.77 11.96
N PHE A 153 3.86 11.76 12.15
CA PHE A 153 4.74 11.87 13.31
C PHE A 153 4.70 13.31 13.83
N SER A 154 4.48 13.45 15.13
CA SER A 154 4.42 14.72 15.86
C SER A 154 5.11 14.60 17.20
N LYS A 155 5.66 15.71 17.70
CA LYS A 155 6.16 15.81 19.08
C LYS A 155 5.09 16.47 19.95
N ASP A 156 4.50 15.70 20.85
CA ASP A 156 3.49 16.14 21.80
C ASP A 156 3.61 15.38 23.13
N GLN A 157 2.65 15.55 24.04
CA GLN A 157 2.69 14.92 25.36
C GLN A 157 2.56 13.38 25.29
N VAL A 158 1.88 12.86 24.27
CA VAL A 158 1.67 11.42 24.10
C VAL A 158 2.92 10.81 23.47
N THR A 159 3.50 11.44 22.45
CA THR A 159 4.70 10.89 21.78
C THR A 159 6.01 11.24 22.46
N GLY A 160 6.00 12.22 23.38
CA GLY A 160 7.18 12.69 24.13
C GLY A 160 8.08 11.58 24.67
N PRO A 161 7.55 10.55 25.36
CA PRO A 161 8.35 9.43 25.87
C PRO A 161 9.16 8.69 24.80
N VAL A 162 8.66 8.61 23.56
CA VAL A 162 9.37 7.98 22.43
C VAL A 162 10.55 8.84 21.98
N PHE A 163 10.40 10.17 21.96
CA PHE A 163 11.50 11.09 21.67
C PHE A 163 12.59 10.99 22.74
N ASP A 164 12.21 11.02 24.01
CA ASP A 164 13.18 10.92 25.10
C ASP A 164 13.92 9.58 25.05
N ALA A 165 13.23 8.49 24.70
CA ALA A 165 13.85 7.18 24.52
C ALA A 165 14.83 7.16 23.33
N LEU A 166 14.47 7.78 22.20
CA LEU A 166 15.37 7.91 21.04
C LEU A 166 16.63 8.71 21.37
N GLU A 167 16.49 9.81 22.11
CA GLU A 167 17.63 10.63 22.58
C GLU A 167 18.54 9.81 23.49
N ARG A 168 17.97 9.07 24.46
CA ARG A 168 18.72 8.15 25.31
C ARG A 168 19.42 7.07 24.51
N ALA A 169 18.76 6.47 23.52
CA ALA A 169 19.34 5.43 22.67
C ALA A 169 20.50 5.97 21.84
N ALA A 170 20.32 7.13 21.21
CA ALA A 170 21.38 7.81 20.46
C ALA A 170 22.58 8.15 21.35
N ALA A 171 22.34 8.63 22.59
CA ALA A 171 23.40 8.91 23.56
C ALA A 171 24.20 7.65 23.97
N ARG A 172 23.57 6.47 23.94
CA ARG A 172 24.26 5.17 24.14
C ARG A 172 25.03 4.69 22.90
N GLY A 173 24.98 5.41 21.78
CA GLY A 173 25.61 5.05 20.51
C GLY A 173 24.77 4.14 19.62
N VAL A 174 23.48 3.97 19.90
CA VAL A 174 22.55 3.18 19.07
C VAL A 174 22.21 3.97 17.80
N SER A 175 22.28 3.34 16.63
CA SER A 175 21.93 3.99 15.35
C SER A 175 20.42 4.18 15.24
N CYS A 176 19.94 5.40 15.48
CA CYS A 176 18.52 5.74 15.41
C CYS A 176 18.20 6.38 14.05
N ARG A 177 17.23 5.82 13.31
CA ARG A 177 16.80 6.30 11.99
C ARG A 177 15.30 6.46 11.97
N LEU A 178 14.85 7.63 11.58
CA LEU A 178 13.43 7.98 11.50
C LEU A 178 13.10 8.34 10.05
N LEU A 179 12.20 7.57 9.44
CA LEU A 179 11.63 7.85 8.13
C LEU A 179 10.17 8.26 8.30
N VAL A 180 9.83 9.47 7.86
CA VAL A 180 8.48 10.03 8.00
C VAL A 180 7.95 10.52 6.67
N ASP A 181 6.63 10.46 6.50
CA ASP A 181 5.98 11.09 5.35
C ASP A 181 6.04 12.62 5.43
N SER A 182 6.44 13.24 4.32
CA SER A 182 6.66 14.68 4.23
C SER A 182 5.38 15.52 4.32
N LEU A 183 4.23 14.98 3.95
CA LEU A 183 2.94 15.66 3.99
C LEU A 183 2.28 15.49 5.36
N GLY A 184 2.19 14.25 5.84
CA GLY A 184 1.62 13.89 7.13
C GLY A 184 2.41 14.46 8.32
N SER A 185 3.73 14.55 8.18
CA SER A 185 4.65 15.02 9.25
C SER A 185 5.22 16.41 8.98
N ARG A 186 4.57 17.20 8.11
CA ARG A 186 5.07 18.52 7.67
C ARG A 186 5.33 19.49 8.82
N GLN A 187 4.50 19.46 9.86
CA GLN A 187 4.66 20.35 11.02
C GLN A 187 5.88 19.96 11.85
N PHE A 188 6.02 18.67 12.16
CA PHE A 188 7.18 18.11 12.84
C PHE A 188 8.49 18.44 12.09
N LEU A 189 8.54 18.15 10.79
CA LEU A 189 9.73 18.41 9.95
C LEU A 189 10.17 19.87 9.93
N LYS A 190 9.28 20.82 10.18
CA LYS A 190 9.59 22.25 10.20
C LYS A 190 10.05 22.77 11.56
N ARG A 191 9.66 22.11 12.65
CA ARG A 191 9.77 22.66 14.01
C ARG A 191 10.68 21.85 14.91
N ASP A 192 10.57 20.53 14.82
CA ASP A 192 11.07 19.61 15.84
C ASP A 192 12.06 18.57 15.27
N ALA A 193 12.15 18.45 13.94
CA ALA A 193 13.18 17.64 13.32
C ALA A 193 14.58 18.22 13.62
N PRO A 194 15.56 17.36 13.96
CA PRO A 194 16.93 17.77 14.27
C PRO A 194 17.67 18.37 13.06
#